data_AF-A0A4P7RAF0-F1
#
_entry.id   AF-A0A4P7RAF0-F1
#
_cell.length_a   1.000
_cell.length_b   1.000
_cell.length_c   1.000
_cell.angle_alpha   90.00
_cell.angle_beta   90.00
_cell.angle_gamma   90.00
#
_symmetry.space_group_name_H-M   'P 1'
#
loop_
_entity.id
_entity.type
_entity.pdbx_description
1 polymer ?
#
loop_
_entity_poly.entity_id
_entity_poly.type
_entity_poly.pdbx_seq_one_letter_code
_entity_poly.pdbx_strand_id
1 'polypeptide(L)'
;MKRDGVNLDKRIAYAREMPRECTTGSSFRTVIGALFHQIIVKTMRNFRSLKKYTTPTVGISAIFKNEAPYIIEWLAHHRLMGIHDFFIANNDSNDGTTELLDALQLAGYLTHHLFPTPLGKTPQVPAYEMLLREHGKEVDWMAFIDADELIWPTEASHDLPAFLAKLYTRHPDIGALALNWATYGSSGHIRHDDKPMSTRFTWHAAKGHVLNKQFKSIVKVGSIEYMVGPHHAKLIPNALYLHTDGDEIVAHPGISPDPLINECLSQTTCWQHFRINHYVVKSYSEFTKKRARGRAYLPGIRDNCFYIAHDNNDFHAPPSTSYKVSLDAEIHSIRQKARLFSAQAIGTNLRDATSTWSIPHLGNIDSIENGDRCIRLFGWAAPWGSRVAQSLKMRVDGGPWRYPQAFSRVDRTDVVTHHPLAPNDTGFVAYFDQHPPSLATAAIEIRAIAKGGLATDPIAMGKYAREHLK
;
A
#
# COMPACT_ATOMS: atom_id res chain seq x y z
N MET A 1 52.30 10.79 -41.12
CA MET A 1 52.95 9.48 -41.29
C MET A 1 53.05 8.82 -39.92
N LYS A 2 52.49 7.60 -39.79
CA LYS A 2 52.70 6.50 -38.82
C LYS A 2 52.97 6.86 -37.33
N ARG A 3 52.03 6.64 -36.39
CA ARG A 3 51.66 5.39 -35.66
C ARG A 3 52.87 4.65 -35.06
N ASP A 4 52.83 4.47 -33.73
CA ASP A 4 53.15 3.26 -32.93
C ASP A 4 52.77 3.58 -31.46
N GLY A 5 52.00 2.83 -30.66
CA GLY A 5 51.65 1.42 -30.71
C GLY A 5 52.30 0.66 -29.55
N VAL A 6 52.01 0.99 -28.28
CA VAL A 6 52.51 0.21 -27.13
C VAL A 6 51.47 -0.85 -26.76
N ASN A 7 51.76 -2.08 -27.17
CA ASN A 7 51.00 -3.27 -26.84
C ASN A 7 51.53 -3.90 -25.53
N LEU A 8 50.54 -4.45 -24.84
CA LEU A 8 50.51 -5.22 -23.63
C LEU A 8 51.37 -6.49 -23.76
N ASP A 9 52.38 -6.68 -22.91
CA ASP A 9 52.87 -8.00 -22.49
C ASP A 9 54.07 -7.85 -21.55
N LYS A 10 53.89 -8.26 -20.28
CA LYS A 10 54.92 -8.76 -19.32
C LYS A 10 54.40 -8.68 -17.89
N ARG A 11 53.51 -9.59 -17.46
CA ARG A 11 53.40 -10.02 -16.05
C ARG A 11 52.78 -11.42 -15.94
N ILE A 12 53.50 -12.44 -16.44
CA ILE A 12 53.33 -13.82 -15.98
C ILE A 12 54.72 -14.39 -15.78
N ALA A 13 55.18 -14.45 -14.52
CA ALA A 13 56.18 -15.39 -14.00
C ALA A 13 56.62 -14.93 -12.61
N TYR A 14 55.98 -15.44 -11.55
CA TYR A 14 56.63 -15.65 -10.26
C TYR A 14 55.90 -16.79 -9.54
N ALA A 15 56.22 -18.01 -9.95
CA ALA A 15 55.91 -19.23 -9.22
C ALA A 15 57.21 -20.06 -9.20
N ARG A 16 57.86 -20.07 -8.04
CA ARG A 16 59.09 -20.77 -7.58
C ARG A 16 59.75 -19.76 -6.63
N GLU A 17 59.81 -19.92 -5.32
CA GLU A 17 60.16 -21.09 -4.51
C GLU A 17 59.39 -21.03 -3.16
N MET A 18 58.95 -22.19 -2.66
CA MET A 18 58.50 -22.35 -1.26
C MET A 18 59.44 -23.34 -0.55
N PRO A 19 59.93 -23.04 0.67
CA PRO A 19 60.45 -24.05 1.57
C PRO A 19 59.31 -24.84 2.21
N ARG A 20 59.54 -26.13 2.41
CA ARG A 20 58.65 -27.09 3.07
C ARG A 20 58.71 -26.97 4.60
N GLU A 21 57.58 -27.31 5.22
CA GLU A 21 57.32 -27.60 6.66
C GLU A 21 57.26 -26.37 7.58
N CYS A 22 56.30 -26.18 8.49
CA CYS A 22 55.56 -27.14 9.32
C CYS A 22 54.15 -26.61 9.68
N THR A 23 53.26 -27.54 9.98
CA THR A 23 51.82 -27.40 10.23
C THR A 23 51.46 -26.77 11.58
N THR A 24 50.66 -25.70 11.59
CA THR A 24 49.50 -25.53 12.51
C THR A 24 48.41 -24.73 11.82
N GLY A 25 47.22 -25.33 11.73
CA GLY A 25 46.05 -24.81 11.03
C GLY A 25 45.16 -23.89 11.86
N SER A 26 44.19 -23.32 11.16
CA SER A 26 42.99 -22.58 11.60
C SER A 26 43.05 -21.05 11.77
N SER A 27 44.20 -20.42 12.04
CA SER A 27 44.23 -18.95 12.28
C SER A 27 44.50 -18.10 11.01
N PHE A 28 45.28 -18.61 10.05
CA PHE A 28 45.80 -17.77 8.95
C PHE A 28 44.80 -17.52 7.80
N ARG A 29 43.81 -18.41 7.60
CA ARG A 29 42.81 -18.26 6.52
C ARG A 29 41.73 -17.22 6.83
N THR A 30 41.40 -17.03 8.11
CA THR A 30 40.36 -16.08 8.54
C THR A 30 40.85 -14.63 8.49
N VAL A 31 42.12 -14.39 8.82
CA VAL A 31 42.72 -13.05 8.80
C VAL A 31 42.94 -12.54 7.37
N ILE A 32 43.35 -13.41 6.44
CA ILE A 32 43.51 -13.02 5.03
C ILE A 32 42.15 -12.71 4.38
N GLY A 33 41.09 -13.46 4.70
CA GLY A 33 39.73 -13.20 4.20
C GLY A 33 39.16 -11.86 4.68
N ALA A 34 39.38 -11.51 5.94
CA ALA A 34 38.95 -10.23 6.51
C ALA A 34 39.74 -9.04 5.94
N LEU A 35 41.07 -9.19 5.74
CA LEU A 35 41.89 -8.15 5.11
C LEU A 35 41.54 -7.96 3.63
N PHE A 36 41.27 -9.03 2.89
CA PHE A 36 40.83 -8.96 1.50
C PHE A 36 39.46 -8.27 1.37
N HIS A 37 38.52 -8.57 2.28
CA HIS A 37 37.22 -7.91 2.30
C HIS A 37 37.34 -6.42 2.63
N GLN A 38 38.17 -6.05 3.61
CA GLN A 38 38.40 -4.64 3.94
C GLN A 38 39.11 -3.88 2.81
N ILE A 39 40.06 -4.52 2.11
CA ILE A 39 40.74 -3.90 0.95
C ILE A 39 39.79 -3.76 -0.24
N ILE A 40 38.91 -4.74 -0.49
CA ILE A 40 37.87 -4.64 -1.53
C ILE A 40 36.85 -3.55 -1.19
N VAL A 41 36.34 -3.49 0.04
CA VAL A 41 35.41 -2.45 0.50
C VAL A 41 36.07 -1.06 0.46
N LYS A 42 37.36 -0.95 0.82
CA LYS A 42 38.11 0.32 0.78
C LYS A 42 38.45 0.75 -0.65
N THR A 43 38.76 -0.19 -1.53
CA THR A 43 38.97 0.07 -2.98
C THR A 43 37.65 0.45 -3.66
N MET A 44 36.53 -0.18 -3.30
CA MET A 44 35.18 0.20 -3.77
C MET A 44 34.75 1.57 -3.22
N ARG A 45 35.12 1.92 -1.98
CA ARG A 45 34.94 3.27 -1.42
C ARG A 45 35.76 4.33 -2.15
N ASN A 46 36.99 4.02 -2.56
CA ASN A 46 37.85 4.95 -3.29
C ASN A 46 37.40 5.15 -4.75
N PHE A 47 36.71 4.18 -5.37
CA PHE A 47 36.07 4.38 -6.68
C PHE A 47 34.87 5.33 -6.64
N ARG A 48 34.23 5.53 -5.47
CA ARG A 48 33.13 6.51 -5.31
C ARG A 48 33.59 7.97 -5.41
N SER A 49 34.89 8.26 -5.37
CA SER A 49 35.42 9.63 -5.52
C SER A 49 35.65 10.08 -6.97
N LEU A 50 35.29 9.24 -7.96
CA LEU A 50 35.28 9.57 -9.39
C LEU A 50 33.83 9.81 -9.89
N LYS A 51 32.98 10.41 -9.05
CA LYS A 51 31.57 10.77 -9.35
C LYS A 51 31.49 11.85 -10.46
N LYS A 52 31.67 11.43 -11.70
CA LYS A 52 31.13 12.11 -12.89
C LYS A 52 30.34 11.06 -13.68
N TYR A 53 29.00 11.18 -13.58
CA TYR A 53 27.98 10.37 -14.28
C TYR A 53 27.72 8.93 -13.80
N THR A 54 27.68 8.68 -12.49
CA THR A 54 27.07 7.44 -11.97
C THR A 54 25.59 7.66 -11.68
N THR A 55 24.72 6.77 -12.16
CA THR A 55 23.31 6.70 -11.75
C THR A 55 23.21 6.74 -10.22
N PRO A 56 22.35 7.60 -9.63
CA PRO A 56 22.26 7.72 -8.19
C PRO A 56 21.69 6.45 -7.56
N THR A 57 22.11 6.15 -6.34
CA THR A 57 21.52 5.06 -5.54
C THR A 57 20.21 5.52 -4.91
N VAL A 58 19.19 4.66 -4.95
CA VAL A 58 17.86 4.93 -4.40
C VAL A 58 17.52 3.81 -3.44
N GLY A 59 17.14 4.15 -2.21
CA GLY A 59 16.61 3.20 -1.24
C GLY A 59 15.15 3.49 -0.89
N ILE A 60 14.44 2.50 -0.36
CA ILE A 60 13.09 2.67 0.19
C ILE A 60 13.09 2.42 1.70
N SER A 61 12.52 3.36 2.43
CA SER A 61 12.16 3.26 3.84
C SER A 61 10.67 2.97 3.97
N ALA A 62 10.32 1.92 4.72
CA ALA A 62 8.94 1.53 4.94
C ALA A 62 8.71 0.99 6.36
N ILE A 63 7.48 1.09 6.86
CA ILE A 63 7.05 0.46 8.11
C ILE A 63 5.91 -0.52 7.84
N PHE A 64 6.08 -1.78 8.25
CA PHE A 64 5.10 -2.85 8.01
C PHE A 64 4.48 -3.32 9.32
N LYS A 65 3.16 -3.58 9.27
CA LYS A 65 2.43 -4.29 10.32
C LYS A 65 1.45 -5.26 9.68
N ASN A 66 1.75 -6.55 9.81
CA ASN A 66 0.96 -7.64 9.25
C ASN A 66 0.72 -7.52 7.74
N GLU A 67 1.78 -7.36 6.94
CA GLU A 67 1.70 -7.18 5.49
C GLU A 67 2.25 -8.40 4.70
N ALA A 68 2.41 -9.55 5.35
CA ALA A 68 3.03 -10.75 4.78
C ALA A 68 2.54 -11.13 3.36
N PRO A 69 1.23 -11.03 3.03
CA PRO A 69 0.75 -11.35 1.69
C PRO A 69 1.31 -10.48 0.56
N TYR A 70 1.80 -9.27 0.86
CA TYR A 70 2.10 -8.25 -0.15
C TYR A 70 3.60 -7.96 -0.30
N ILE A 71 4.43 -8.30 0.71
CA ILE A 71 5.85 -7.92 0.76
C ILE A 71 6.63 -8.41 -0.47
N ILE A 72 6.38 -9.62 -0.94
CA ILE A 72 7.11 -10.21 -2.07
C ILE A 72 6.83 -9.47 -3.37
N GLU A 73 5.57 -9.16 -3.67
CA GLU A 73 5.23 -8.36 -4.85
C GLU A 73 5.81 -6.96 -4.72
N TRP A 74 5.68 -6.34 -3.54
CA TRP A 74 6.19 -5.00 -3.30
C TRP A 74 7.69 -4.91 -3.56
N LEU A 75 8.49 -5.87 -3.09
CA LEU A 75 9.92 -5.96 -3.39
C LEU A 75 10.17 -6.20 -4.88
N ALA A 76 9.49 -7.18 -5.47
CA ALA A 76 9.66 -7.52 -6.88
C ALA A 76 9.40 -6.32 -7.80
N HIS A 77 8.30 -5.60 -7.57
CA HIS A 77 7.92 -4.42 -8.32
C HIS A 77 8.98 -3.32 -8.25
N HIS A 78 9.40 -2.93 -7.04
CA HIS A 78 10.37 -1.85 -6.87
C HIS A 78 11.76 -2.24 -7.41
N ARG A 79 12.11 -3.53 -7.39
CA ARG A 79 13.32 -4.03 -8.06
C ARG A 79 13.26 -3.90 -9.57
N LEU A 80 12.10 -4.11 -10.19
CA LEU A 80 11.91 -3.81 -11.61
C LEU A 80 12.04 -2.32 -11.92
N MET A 81 11.85 -1.43 -10.94
CA MET A 81 12.05 0.01 -11.07
C MET A 81 13.52 0.45 -10.88
N GLY A 82 14.44 -0.51 -10.69
CA GLY A 82 15.86 -0.26 -10.45
C GLY A 82 16.22 0.01 -8.99
N ILE A 83 15.31 -0.25 -8.04
CA ILE A 83 15.54 -0.02 -6.61
C ILE A 83 15.95 -1.34 -5.92
N HIS A 84 17.06 -1.33 -5.19
CA HIS A 84 17.62 -2.54 -4.60
C HIS A 84 17.95 -2.42 -3.11
N ASP A 85 17.93 -1.21 -2.55
CA ASP A 85 18.16 -0.95 -1.13
C ASP A 85 16.80 -0.77 -0.42
N PHE A 86 16.45 -1.72 0.46
CA PHE A 86 15.17 -1.72 1.17
C PHE A 86 15.42 -1.76 2.68
N PHE A 87 14.92 -0.76 3.40
CA PHE A 87 15.06 -0.61 4.85
C PHE A 87 13.67 -0.67 5.48
N ILE A 88 13.38 -1.76 6.19
CA ILE A 88 12.03 -2.08 6.65
C ILE A 88 11.97 -2.11 8.17
N ALA A 89 11.14 -1.24 8.75
CA ALA A 89 10.75 -1.29 10.14
C ALA A 89 9.52 -2.19 10.31
N ASN A 90 9.60 -3.22 11.15
CA ASN A 90 8.52 -4.13 11.47
C ASN A 90 7.87 -3.76 12.80
N ASN A 91 6.59 -3.38 12.74
CA ASN A 91 5.83 -2.84 13.87
C ASN A 91 4.95 -3.90 14.53
N ASP A 92 5.60 -4.80 15.27
CA ASP A 92 4.95 -5.83 16.10
C ASP A 92 4.00 -6.73 15.29
N SER A 93 4.49 -7.26 14.16
CA SER A 93 3.70 -8.14 13.31
C SER A 93 3.54 -9.56 13.90
N ASN A 94 2.40 -10.19 13.60
CA ASN A 94 2.00 -11.51 14.10
C ASN A 94 1.29 -12.41 13.05
N ASP A 95 1.40 -12.07 11.76
CA ASP A 95 0.79 -12.82 10.64
C ASP A 95 1.81 -13.59 9.79
N GLY A 96 3.05 -13.74 10.26
CA GLY A 96 4.18 -14.27 9.49
C GLY A 96 5.05 -13.21 8.81
N THR A 97 4.73 -11.91 8.94
CA THR A 97 5.54 -10.82 8.37
C THR A 97 6.96 -10.82 8.91
N THR A 98 7.13 -10.98 10.22
CA THR A 98 8.44 -10.92 10.88
C THR A 98 9.40 -11.93 10.29
N GLU A 99 8.94 -13.16 10.15
CA GLU A 99 9.78 -14.27 9.73
C GLU A 99 9.99 -14.30 8.22
N LEU A 100 9.03 -13.78 7.46
CA LEU A 100 9.23 -13.48 6.05
C LEU A 100 10.32 -12.41 5.85
N LEU A 101 10.30 -11.34 6.64
CA LEU A 101 11.32 -10.28 6.59
C LEU A 101 12.70 -10.81 7.00
N ASP A 102 12.79 -11.67 8.03
CA ASP A 102 14.04 -12.33 8.41
C ASP A 102 14.60 -13.21 7.28
N ALA A 103 13.75 -14.01 6.63
CA ALA A 103 14.17 -14.83 5.50
C ALA A 103 14.65 -13.97 4.30
N LEU A 104 13.99 -12.84 4.05
CA LEU A 104 14.37 -11.90 2.98
C LEU A 104 15.66 -11.16 3.30
N GLN A 105 15.90 -10.82 4.57
CA GLN A 105 17.17 -10.26 5.04
C GLN A 105 18.31 -11.26 4.85
N LEU A 106 18.13 -12.52 5.28
CA LEU A 106 19.14 -13.58 5.06
C LEU A 106 19.41 -13.83 3.58
N ALA A 107 18.37 -13.72 2.74
CA ALA A 107 18.50 -13.79 1.28
C ALA A 107 19.16 -12.54 0.66
N GLY A 108 19.44 -11.49 1.44
CA GLY A 108 20.09 -10.26 1.01
C GLY A 108 19.20 -9.34 0.16
N TYR A 109 17.87 -9.38 0.37
CA TYR A 109 16.94 -8.50 -0.35
C TYR A 109 16.61 -7.20 0.40
N LEU A 110 16.77 -7.16 1.73
CA LEU A 110 16.39 -6.02 2.55
C LEU A 110 17.17 -6.01 3.87
N THR A 111 17.10 -4.89 4.58
CA THR A 111 17.46 -4.76 5.99
C THR A 111 16.19 -4.69 6.84
N HIS A 112 16.09 -5.56 7.85
CA HIS A 112 14.94 -5.70 8.72
C HIS A 112 15.25 -5.15 10.12
N HIS A 113 14.43 -4.21 10.57
CA HIS A 113 14.48 -3.64 11.91
C HIS A 113 13.20 -3.93 12.67
N LEU A 114 13.31 -4.43 13.90
CA LEU A 114 12.17 -4.47 14.80
C LEU A 114 11.89 -3.07 15.34
N PHE A 115 10.64 -2.62 15.26
CA PHE A 115 10.24 -1.27 15.67
C PHE A 115 8.92 -1.30 16.45
N PRO A 116 8.96 -1.57 17.76
CA PRO A 116 7.76 -1.57 18.58
C PRO A 116 7.12 -0.19 18.66
N THR A 117 5.80 -0.14 18.82
CA THR A 117 5.07 1.13 18.87
C THR A 117 5.47 1.95 20.10
N PRO A 118 6.01 3.18 19.95
CA PRO A 118 6.38 4.00 21.10
C PRO A 118 5.16 4.45 21.90
N LEU A 119 5.27 4.47 23.23
CA LEU A 119 4.17 4.89 24.12
C LEU A 119 3.71 6.32 23.80
N GLY A 120 2.40 6.49 23.61
CA GLY A 120 1.77 7.79 23.37
C GLY A 120 2.08 8.43 22.00
N LYS A 121 2.75 7.72 21.08
CA LYS A 121 3.07 8.22 19.74
C LYS A 121 2.62 7.23 18.67
N THR A 122 2.39 7.74 17.46
CA THR A 122 2.18 6.88 16.30
C THR A 122 3.54 6.45 15.72
N PRO A 123 3.71 5.19 15.28
CA PRO A 123 5.04 4.63 15.04
C PRO A 123 5.68 5.05 13.71
N GLN A 124 4.91 5.59 12.75
CA GLN A 124 5.39 5.74 11.37
C GLN A 124 6.50 6.79 11.21
N VAL A 125 6.32 8.01 11.70
CA VAL A 125 7.36 9.06 11.59
C VAL A 125 8.62 8.69 12.39
N PRO A 126 8.53 8.23 13.65
CA PRO A 126 9.70 7.77 14.39
C PRO A 126 10.47 6.63 13.70
N ALA A 127 9.78 5.69 13.05
CA ALA A 127 10.43 4.63 12.28
C ALA A 127 11.20 5.19 11.07
N TYR A 128 10.58 6.13 10.34
CA TYR A 128 11.22 6.78 9.19
C TYR A 128 12.45 7.59 9.60
N GLU A 129 12.40 8.31 10.72
CA GLU A 129 13.57 9.03 11.24
C GLU A 129 14.69 8.09 11.68
N MET A 130 14.35 6.94 12.29
CA MET A 130 15.33 5.91 12.62
C MET A 130 16.00 5.35 11.36
N LEU A 131 15.22 4.90 10.38
CA LEU A 131 15.75 4.32 9.14
C LEU A 131 16.57 5.34 8.35
N LEU A 132 16.14 6.60 8.29
CA LEU A 132 16.91 7.68 7.66
C LEU A 132 18.24 7.93 8.37
N ARG A 133 18.25 7.95 9.70
CA ARG A 133 19.47 8.15 10.50
C ARG A 133 20.48 7.02 10.30
N GLU A 134 20.00 5.78 10.26
CA GLU A 134 20.85 4.58 10.19
C GLU A 134 21.35 4.31 8.77
N HIS A 135 20.49 4.47 7.76
CA HIS A 135 20.76 4.05 6.39
C HIS A 135 20.84 5.19 5.37
N GLY A 136 20.52 6.43 5.74
CA GLY A 136 20.56 7.56 4.80
C GLY A 136 21.92 7.74 4.13
N LYS A 137 23.02 7.41 4.79
CA LYS A 137 24.39 7.51 4.23
C LYS A 137 24.72 6.41 3.21
N GLU A 138 23.86 5.41 3.08
CA GLU A 138 24.05 4.28 2.15
C GLU A 138 23.53 4.58 0.76
N VAL A 139 22.59 5.54 0.64
CA VAL A 139 21.89 5.89 -0.60
C VAL A 139 21.97 7.39 -0.90
N ASP A 140 21.88 7.77 -2.17
CA ASP A 140 21.82 9.18 -2.57
C ASP A 140 20.40 9.74 -2.38
N TRP A 141 19.38 8.90 -2.59
CA TRP A 141 17.96 9.21 -2.45
C TRP A 141 17.24 8.16 -1.59
N MET A 142 16.30 8.61 -0.75
CA MET A 142 15.45 7.74 0.06
C MET A 142 13.97 8.00 -0.24
N ALA A 143 13.25 6.98 -0.68
CA ALA A 143 11.81 6.99 -0.86
C ALA A 143 11.10 6.53 0.41
N PHE A 144 10.00 7.17 0.78
CA PHE A 144 9.16 6.77 1.92
C PHE A 144 7.84 6.21 1.39
N ILE A 145 7.71 4.88 1.33
CA ILE A 145 6.64 4.19 0.58
C ILE A 145 6.01 3.11 1.46
N ASP A 146 4.68 3.09 1.53
CA ASP A 146 3.93 2.12 2.34
C ASP A 146 3.81 0.76 1.62
N ALA A 147 3.48 -0.31 2.36
CA ALA A 147 3.36 -1.67 1.81
C ALA A 147 2.26 -1.83 0.75
N ASP A 148 1.33 -0.89 0.69
CA ASP A 148 0.22 -0.85 -0.26
C ASP A 148 0.40 0.18 -1.37
N GLU A 149 1.62 0.67 -1.55
CA GLU A 149 1.99 1.67 -2.54
C GLU A 149 3.06 1.12 -3.47
N LEU A 150 2.88 1.35 -4.78
CA LEU A 150 3.84 0.95 -5.82
C LEU A 150 4.26 2.18 -6.64
N ILE A 151 5.56 2.43 -6.78
CA ILE A 151 6.10 3.49 -7.66
C ILE A 151 5.92 3.06 -9.12
N TRP A 152 4.88 3.59 -9.76
CA TRP A 152 4.43 3.12 -11.06
C TRP A 152 4.92 4.01 -12.20
N PRO A 153 5.58 3.44 -13.24
CA PRO A 153 5.94 4.18 -14.43
C PRO A 153 4.71 4.37 -15.32
N THR A 154 4.49 5.59 -15.80
CA THR A 154 3.39 5.91 -16.72
C THR A 154 3.83 5.92 -18.19
N GLU A 155 5.12 5.68 -18.42
CA GLU A 155 5.75 5.57 -19.74
C GLU A 155 6.49 4.24 -19.87
N ALA A 156 7.02 3.97 -21.07
CA ALA A 156 7.74 2.72 -21.33
C ALA A 156 9.04 2.58 -20.51
N SER A 157 9.63 3.68 -20.03
CA SER A 157 10.82 3.65 -19.17
C SER A 157 10.46 3.33 -17.72
N HIS A 158 11.19 2.38 -17.12
CA HIS A 158 10.94 1.90 -15.76
C HIS A 158 12.10 2.21 -14.79
N ASP A 159 13.22 2.75 -15.27
CA ASP A 159 14.40 3.02 -14.42
C ASP A 159 14.26 4.37 -13.69
N LEU A 160 13.84 4.29 -12.43
CA LEU A 160 13.67 5.46 -11.57
C LEU A 160 15.01 6.15 -11.23
N PRO A 161 16.09 5.43 -10.86
CA PRO A 161 17.42 6.04 -10.70
C PRO A 161 17.89 6.85 -11.92
N ALA A 162 17.72 6.32 -13.13
CA ALA A 162 18.10 7.01 -14.36
C ALA A 162 17.23 8.24 -14.62
N PHE A 163 15.93 8.17 -14.30
CA PHE A 163 15.03 9.32 -14.35
C PHE A 163 15.48 10.43 -13.37
N LEU A 164 15.76 10.08 -12.11
CA LEU A 164 16.27 11.02 -11.11
C LEU A 164 17.57 11.68 -11.55
N ALA A 165 18.49 10.92 -12.18
CA ALA A 165 19.74 11.48 -12.71
C ALA A 165 19.48 12.56 -13.78
N LYS A 166 18.54 12.31 -14.70
CA LYS A 166 18.15 13.26 -15.75
C LYS A 166 17.45 14.48 -15.17
N LEU A 167 16.55 14.28 -14.20
CA LEU A 167 15.85 15.38 -13.53
C LEU A 167 16.83 16.26 -12.76
N TYR A 168 17.74 15.66 -11.98
CA TYR A 168 18.79 16.38 -11.24
C TYR A 168 19.73 17.18 -12.16
N THR A 169 20.02 16.67 -13.36
CA THR A 169 20.83 17.40 -14.34
C THR A 169 20.14 18.67 -14.83
N ARG A 170 18.80 18.67 -14.92
CA ARG A 170 17.99 19.84 -15.33
C ARG A 170 17.71 20.78 -14.16
N HIS A 171 17.53 20.23 -12.96
CA HIS A 171 17.20 20.95 -11.73
C HIS A 171 18.18 20.55 -10.61
N PRO A 172 19.39 21.12 -10.54
CA PRO A 172 20.39 20.75 -9.52
C PRO A 172 19.98 21.07 -8.07
N ASP A 173 18.97 21.92 -7.91
CA ASP A 173 18.35 22.38 -6.66
C ASP A 173 17.23 21.46 -6.15
N ILE A 174 16.85 20.41 -6.90
CA ILE A 174 15.89 19.41 -6.41
C ILE A 174 16.38 18.77 -5.11
N GLY A 175 15.57 18.92 -4.05
CA GLY A 175 15.73 18.25 -2.76
C GLY A 175 14.78 17.08 -2.58
N ALA A 176 13.62 17.10 -3.24
CA ALA A 176 12.67 16.00 -3.22
C ALA A 176 11.84 15.92 -4.50
N LEU A 177 11.50 14.70 -4.87
CA LEU A 177 10.52 14.39 -5.90
C LEU A 177 9.21 13.96 -5.22
N ALA A 178 8.10 14.60 -5.57
CA ALA A 178 6.78 14.12 -5.18
C ALA A 178 6.15 13.26 -6.26
N LEU A 179 5.56 12.15 -5.80
CA LEU A 179 4.79 11.23 -6.61
C LEU A 179 3.34 11.26 -6.13
N ASN A 180 2.46 11.88 -6.92
CA ASN A 180 1.04 11.89 -6.59
C ASN A 180 0.43 10.49 -6.65
N TRP A 181 -0.54 10.26 -5.78
CA TRP A 181 -1.32 9.04 -5.76
C TRP A 181 -2.20 8.90 -7.01
N ALA A 182 -2.36 7.66 -7.44
CA ALA A 182 -3.50 7.13 -8.17
C ALA A 182 -4.15 6.12 -7.25
N THR A 183 -5.30 6.50 -6.67
CA THR A 183 -6.01 5.68 -5.69
C THR A 183 -6.75 4.56 -6.39
N TYR A 184 -6.34 3.31 -6.16
CA TYR A 184 -7.00 2.13 -6.71
C TYR A 184 -8.12 1.64 -5.80
N GLY A 185 -9.27 1.36 -6.42
CA GLY A 185 -10.36 0.66 -5.78
C GLY A 185 -10.14 -0.86 -5.75
N SER A 186 -11.13 -1.55 -5.23
CA SER A 186 -11.18 -3.00 -5.12
C SER A 186 -11.32 -3.73 -6.45
N SER A 187 -11.59 -3.02 -7.55
CA SER A 187 -11.97 -3.61 -8.84
C SER A 187 -13.17 -4.56 -8.70
N GLY A 188 -14.03 -4.32 -7.71
CA GLY A 188 -15.17 -5.16 -7.37
C GLY A 188 -14.83 -6.44 -6.60
N HIS A 189 -13.57 -6.65 -6.20
CA HIS A 189 -13.17 -7.82 -5.43
C HIS A 189 -13.65 -7.73 -3.99
N ILE A 190 -14.33 -8.78 -3.53
CA ILE A 190 -14.81 -8.90 -2.15
C ILE A 190 -13.90 -9.83 -1.36
N ARG A 191 -13.40 -10.89 -2.00
CA ARG A 191 -12.55 -11.92 -1.39
C ARG A 191 -11.08 -11.74 -1.80
N HIS A 192 -10.20 -12.17 -0.91
CA HIS A 192 -8.78 -12.33 -1.16
C HIS A 192 -8.52 -13.34 -2.29
N ASP A 193 -7.50 -13.07 -3.10
CA ASP A 193 -6.94 -13.95 -4.13
C ASP A 193 -5.40 -13.84 -4.03
N ASP A 194 -4.66 -14.95 -4.06
CA ASP A 194 -3.20 -14.99 -3.87
C ASP A 194 -2.38 -14.38 -5.04
N LYS A 195 -3.06 -13.85 -6.07
CA LYS A 195 -2.43 -13.11 -7.17
C LYS A 195 -1.85 -11.76 -6.73
N PRO A 196 -0.87 -11.22 -7.48
CA PRO A 196 -0.31 -9.89 -7.22
C PRO A 196 -1.39 -8.79 -7.24
N MET A 197 -1.37 -7.89 -6.26
CA MET A 197 -2.23 -6.72 -6.09
C MET A 197 -2.36 -5.93 -7.39
N SER A 198 -1.23 -5.62 -8.04
CA SER A 198 -1.18 -4.83 -9.28
C SER A 198 -1.93 -5.49 -10.45
N THR A 199 -2.15 -6.80 -10.40
CA THR A 199 -2.90 -7.55 -11.41
C THR A 199 -4.36 -7.79 -11.05
N ARG A 200 -4.70 -7.69 -9.76
CA ARG A 200 -6.07 -7.84 -9.23
C ARG A 200 -6.83 -6.53 -9.24
N PHE A 201 -6.17 -5.45 -8.84
CA PHE A 201 -6.76 -4.13 -8.69
C PHE A 201 -6.35 -3.27 -9.87
N THR A 202 -7.16 -3.29 -10.92
CA THR A 202 -6.87 -2.63 -12.20
C THR A 202 -7.72 -1.40 -12.45
N TRP A 203 -8.56 -0.99 -11.49
CA TRP A 203 -9.39 0.20 -11.58
C TRP A 203 -8.98 1.24 -10.54
N HIS A 204 -8.85 2.49 -10.97
CA HIS A 204 -8.47 3.60 -10.09
C HIS A 204 -9.37 4.83 -10.27
N ALA A 205 -9.31 5.72 -9.29
CA ALA A 205 -10.01 7.00 -9.29
C ALA A 205 -9.60 7.88 -10.48
N ALA A 206 -10.49 8.76 -10.93
CA ALA A 206 -10.18 9.82 -11.87
C ALA A 206 -8.95 10.66 -11.45
N LYS A 207 -8.15 11.17 -12.40
CA LYS A 207 -6.94 11.95 -12.09
C LYS A 207 -7.23 13.15 -11.16
N GLY A 208 -8.37 13.82 -11.35
CA GLY A 208 -8.80 14.96 -10.53
C GLY A 208 -9.41 14.60 -9.17
N HIS A 209 -9.49 13.32 -8.81
CA HIS A 209 -10.05 12.90 -7.53
C HIS A 209 -9.24 13.49 -6.35
N VAL A 210 -9.94 13.94 -5.30
CA VAL A 210 -9.32 14.68 -4.18
C VAL A 210 -8.21 13.90 -3.48
N LEU A 211 -8.36 12.58 -3.34
CA LEU A 211 -7.35 11.71 -2.74
C LEU A 211 -6.03 11.67 -3.55
N ASN A 212 -6.09 11.89 -4.85
CA ASN A 212 -4.92 11.87 -5.73
C ASN A 212 -4.06 13.14 -5.60
N LYS A 213 -4.52 14.16 -4.86
CA LYS A 213 -3.71 15.32 -4.48
C LYS A 213 -2.66 15.00 -3.43
N GLN A 214 -2.84 13.90 -2.69
CA GLN A 214 -1.78 13.40 -1.80
C GLN A 214 -0.61 12.85 -2.63
N PHE A 215 0.59 13.00 -2.09
CA PHE A 215 1.81 12.48 -2.69
C PHE A 215 2.67 11.74 -1.67
N LYS A 216 3.60 10.92 -2.18
CA LYS A 216 4.76 10.42 -1.43
C LYS A 216 6.03 11.06 -1.95
N SER A 217 7.06 11.05 -1.11
CA SER A 217 8.32 11.74 -1.38
C SER A 217 9.47 10.77 -1.59
N ILE A 218 10.28 11.08 -2.61
CA ILE A 218 11.62 10.54 -2.79
C ILE A 218 12.58 11.69 -2.54
N VAL A 219 13.32 11.62 -1.44
CA VAL A 219 14.06 12.73 -0.87
C VAL A 219 15.54 12.52 -1.10
N LYS A 220 16.24 13.55 -1.59
CA LYS A 220 17.69 13.55 -1.68
C LYS A 220 18.25 13.65 -0.27
N VAL A 221 19.01 12.66 0.17
CA VAL A 221 19.40 12.54 1.60
C VAL A 221 20.23 13.73 2.07
N GLY A 222 21.03 14.34 1.19
CA GLY A 222 21.80 15.55 1.52
C GLY A 222 20.96 16.83 1.67
N SER A 223 19.66 16.79 1.34
CA SER A 223 18.77 17.95 1.31
C SER A 223 17.64 17.89 2.35
N ILE A 224 17.56 16.84 3.17
CA ILE A 224 16.52 16.67 4.20
C ILE A 224 17.02 17.11 5.58
N GLU A 225 16.19 17.85 6.31
CA GLU A 225 16.39 18.17 7.72
C GLU A 225 15.73 17.11 8.63
N TYR A 226 14.43 16.85 8.42
CA TYR A 226 13.65 15.83 9.15
C TYR A 226 12.36 15.49 8.40
N MET A 227 11.66 14.42 8.81
CA MET A 227 10.35 14.06 8.26
C MET A 227 9.24 14.82 9.01
N VAL A 228 8.44 15.62 8.29
CA VAL A 228 7.30 16.33 8.90
C VAL A 228 6.13 15.37 9.15
N GLY A 229 5.92 14.47 8.20
CA GLY A 229 4.92 13.42 8.26
C GLY A 229 5.35 12.22 7.42
N PRO A 230 4.49 11.22 7.23
CA PRO A 230 4.82 10.02 6.46
C PRO A 230 4.99 10.29 4.96
N HIS A 231 4.63 11.50 4.50
CA HIS A 231 4.53 11.84 3.08
C HIS A 231 5.46 12.99 2.69
N HIS A 232 5.79 13.91 3.62
CA HIS A 232 6.48 15.17 3.36
C HIS A 232 7.69 15.33 4.29
N ALA A 233 8.81 15.75 3.70
CA ALA A 233 10.06 16.02 4.39
C ALA A 233 10.30 17.53 4.48
N LYS A 234 10.85 18.00 5.60
CA LYS A 234 11.39 19.35 5.67
C LYS A 234 12.74 19.35 4.96
N LEU A 235 12.87 20.17 3.92
CA LEU A 235 14.12 20.34 3.18
C LEU A 235 14.94 21.51 3.70
N ILE A 236 16.25 21.44 3.46
CA ILE A 236 17.18 22.56 3.71
C ILE A 236 16.80 23.78 2.85
N PRO A 237 17.20 25.01 3.25
CA PRO A 237 16.92 26.22 2.48
C PRO A 237 17.37 26.11 1.02
N ASN A 238 16.54 26.61 0.10
CA ASN A 238 16.73 26.62 -1.36
C ASN A 238 16.66 25.26 -2.05
N ALA A 239 16.40 24.17 -1.33
CA ALA A 239 16.12 22.88 -1.95
C ALA A 239 14.62 22.78 -2.32
N LEU A 240 14.33 22.32 -3.54
CA LEU A 240 12.97 22.33 -4.07
C LEU A 240 12.28 20.97 -3.99
N TYR A 241 10.96 21.02 -3.83
CA TYR A 241 10.05 19.90 -4.06
C TYR A 241 9.51 19.99 -5.48
N LEU A 242 9.84 19.01 -6.33
CA LEU A 242 9.38 18.99 -7.72
C LEU A 242 8.39 17.86 -7.97
N HIS A 243 7.43 18.11 -8.86
CA HIS A 243 6.70 17.08 -9.57
C HIS A 243 7.61 16.35 -10.57
N THR A 244 7.10 15.27 -11.15
CA THR A 244 7.84 14.42 -12.09
C THR A 244 8.09 15.07 -13.46
N ASP A 245 7.28 16.04 -13.85
CA ASP A 245 7.55 16.89 -15.03
C ASP A 245 8.70 17.89 -14.80
N GLY A 246 8.99 18.21 -13.53
CA GLY A 246 10.03 19.14 -13.11
C GLY A 246 9.48 20.47 -12.59
N ASP A 247 8.16 20.65 -12.55
CA ASP A 247 7.54 21.84 -11.98
C ASP A 247 7.59 21.79 -10.45
N GLU A 248 7.79 22.94 -9.81
CA GLU A 248 7.73 23.03 -8.35
C GLU A 248 6.32 22.77 -7.84
N ILE A 249 6.23 22.04 -6.74
CA ILE A 249 4.94 21.76 -6.11
C ILE A 249 4.41 23.02 -5.45
N VAL A 250 3.17 23.37 -5.80
CA VAL A 250 2.39 24.33 -5.02
C VAL A 250 1.54 23.56 -4.02
N ALA A 251 1.69 23.89 -2.73
CA ALA A 251 0.87 23.29 -1.69
C ALA A 251 -0.62 23.59 -1.91
N HIS A 252 -1.48 22.63 -1.64
CA HIS A 252 -2.92 22.86 -1.70
C HIS A 252 -3.34 23.92 -0.65
N PRO A 253 -4.26 24.85 -0.95
CA PRO A 253 -4.73 25.86 0.01
C PRO A 253 -5.50 25.31 1.23
N GLY A 254 -5.47 23.99 1.44
CA GLY A 254 -6.12 23.28 2.53
C GLY A 254 -7.53 22.80 2.21
N ILE A 255 -7.78 21.53 2.50
CA ILE A 255 -9.12 20.90 2.52
C ILE A 255 -9.39 20.20 3.86
N SER A 256 -8.36 20.06 4.69
CA SER A 256 -8.41 19.47 6.01
C SER A 256 -8.29 20.55 7.07
N PRO A 257 -8.98 20.42 8.22
CA PRO A 257 -8.72 21.25 9.39
C PRO A 257 -7.34 20.98 10.01
N ASP A 258 -6.68 19.88 9.66
CA ASP A 258 -5.33 19.53 10.09
C ASP A 258 -4.28 20.09 9.11
N PRO A 259 -3.44 21.06 9.54
CA PRO A 259 -2.40 21.65 8.70
C PRO A 259 -1.38 20.63 8.19
N LEU A 260 -1.03 19.61 8.97
CA LEU A 260 -0.04 18.59 8.58
C LEU A 260 -0.55 17.72 7.42
N ILE A 261 -1.87 17.50 7.35
CA ILE A 261 -2.49 16.82 6.21
C ILE A 261 -2.38 17.71 4.97
N ASN A 262 -2.58 19.02 5.11
CA ASN A 262 -2.54 19.95 3.99
C ASN A 262 -1.13 20.12 3.40
N GLU A 263 -0.07 20.01 4.21
CA GLU A 263 1.32 19.99 3.72
C GLU A 263 1.65 18.78 2.86
N CYS A 264 0.86 17.71 2.95
CA CYS A 264 1.01 16.50 2.15
C CYS A 264 0.15 16.51 0.88
N LEU A 265 -0.45 17.65 0.53
CA LEU A 265 -1.32 17.84 -0.62
C LEU A 265 -0.71 18.82 -1.62
N SER A 266 -0.62 18.41 -2.88
CA SER A 266 -0.32 19.32 -3.98
C SER A 266 -1.61 19.94 -4.53
N GLN A 267 -1.51 21.18 -5.02
CA GLN A 267 -2.61 21.86 -5.67
C GLN A 267 -3.07 21.10 -6.92
N THR A 268 -2.10 20.62 -7.70
CA THR A 268 -2.26 19.87 -8.96
C THR A 268 -1.77 18.42 -8.80
N THR A 269 -2.32 17.51 -9.61
CA THR A 269 -1.91 16.09 -9.64
C THR A 269 -1.03 15.85 -10.86
N CYS A 270 0.22 15.46 -10.66
CA CYS A 270 1.14 15.08 -11.74
C CYS A 270 1.32 13.55 -11.81
N TRP A 271 1.09 12.97 -12.99
CA TRP A 271 1.31 11.55 -13.29
C TRP A 271 2.24 11.35 -14.50
N GLN A 272 2.95 12.40 -14.94
CA GLN A 272 3.92 12.28 -16.03
C GLN A 272 5.11 11.45 -15.55
N HIS A 273 5.65 10.55 -16.37
CA HIS A 273 6.75 9.63 -16.04
C HIS A 273 6.48 8.62 -14.90
N PHE A 274 6.18 9.08 -13.68
CA PHE A 274 5.91 8.25 -12.50
C PHE A 274 4.72 8.76 -11.69
N ARG A 275 4.08 7.84 -10.97
CA ARG A 275 3.05 8.09 -9.96
C ARG A 275 3.13 7.03 -8.85
N ILE A 276 2.34 7.17 -7.79
CA ILE A 276 2.12 6.06 -6.85
C ILE A 276 0.80 5.39 -7.18
N ASN A 277 0.80 4.10 -7.49
CA ASN A 277 -0.43 3.32 -7.42
C ASN A 277 -0.71 2.97 -5.95
N HIS A 278 -1.81 3.45 -5.38
CA HIS A 278 -2.15 3.25 -3.98
C HIS A 278 -3.32 2.27 -3.80
N TYR A 279 -3.05 1.11 -3.20
CA TYR A 279 -4.00 0.02 -2.99
C TYR A 279 -4.50 -0.01 -1.54
N VAL A 280 -5.07 1.12 -1.10
CA VAL A 280 -5.42 1.34 0.31
C VAL A 280 -6.54 0.44 0.82
N VAL A 281 -7.54 0.14 -0.04
CA VAL A 281 -8.69 -0.70 0.31
C VAL A 281 -8.52 -2.17 -0.08
N LYS A 282 -7.91 -2.48 -1.23
CA LYS A 282 -7.84 -3.85 -1.78
C LYS A 282 -9.24 -4.49 -1.85
N SER A 283 -9.37 -5.81 -1.71
CA SER A 283 -10.69 -6.42 -1.57
C SER A 283 -11.30 -6.08 -0.21
N TYR A 284 -12.62 -6.19 -0.09
CA TYR A 284 -13.27 -5.95 1.20
C TYR A 284 -12.75 -6.84 2.33
N SER A 285 -12.52 -8.14 2.06
CA SER A 285 -11.98 -9.06 3.05
C SER A 285 -10.57 -8.68 3.52
N GLU A 286 -9.77 -8.05 2.66
CA GLU A 286 -8.45 -7.54 3.03
C GLU A 286 -8.56 -6.23 3.81
N PHE A 287 -9.48 -5.34 3.42
CA PHE A 287 -9.79 -4.13 4.17
C PHE A 287 -10.25 -4.41 5.60
N THR A 288 -11.13 -5.40 5.80
CA THR A 288 -11.62 -5.77 7.13
C THR A 288 -10.52 -6.30 8.05
N LYS A 289 -9.48 -6.96 7.50
CA LYS A 289 -8.26 -7.27 8.24
C LYS A 289 -7.46 -6.01 8.51
N LYS A 290 -7.28 -5.14 7.51
CA LYS A 290 -6.54 -3.88 7.64
C LYS A 290 -7.11 -2.93 8.70
N ARG A 291 -8.44 -2.77 8.77
CA ARG A 291 -9.09 -1.93 9.78
C ARG A 291 -8.83 -2.42 11.21
N ALA A 292 -8.73 -3.75 11.41
CA ALA A 292 -8.50 -4.35 12.73
C ALA A 292 -7.07 -4.09 13.24
N ARG A 293 -6.11 -3.80 12.36
CA ARG A 293 -4.73 -3.47 12.72
C ARG A 293 -4.55 -2.07 13.31
N GLY A 294 -5.54 -1.18 13.13
CA GLY A 294 -5.45 0.24 13.45
C GLY A 294 -4.69 1.06 12.39
N ARG A 295 -4.21 2.23 12.78
CA ARG A 295 -3.51 3.21 11.91
C ARG A 295 -2.13 3.55 12.48
N ALA A 296 -1.14 3.67 11.60
CA ALA A 296 0.26 3.92 11.99
C ALA A 296 0.64 5.41 12.09
N TYR A 297 -0.23 6.33 11.65
CA TYR A 297 0.04 7.78 11.66
C TYR A 297 -1.03 8.61 12.37
N LEU A 298 -2.31 8.46 12.01
CA LEU A 298 -3.42 9.15 12.68
C LEU A 298 -4.22 8.16 13.52
N PRO A 299 -4.50 8.43 14.80
CA PRO A 299 -5.36 7.56 15.61
C PRO A 299 -6.78 7.49 15.01
N GLY A 300 -7.42 6.33 15.13
CA GLY A 300 -8.80 6.11 14.65
C GLY A 300 -9.00 4.82 13.86
N ILE A 301 -10.26 4.49 13.62
CA ILE A 301 -10.68 3.28 12.90
C ILE A 301 -11.00 3.65 11.45
N ARG A 302 -10.56 2.82 10.50
CA ARG A 302 -11.05 2.89 9.12
C ARG A 302 -12.40 2.18 9.06
N ASP A 303 -13.47 2.95 9.10
CA ASP A 303 -14.84 2.44 9.03
C ASP A 303 -15.25 2.14 7.57
N ASN A 304 -16.51 1.74 7.35
CA ASN A 304 -17.00 1.47 6.00
C ASN A 304 -17.13 2.75 5.17
N CYS A 305 -17.34 3.91 5.79
CA CYS A 305 -17.33 5.19 5.09
C CYS A 305 -15.95 5.45 4.48
N PHE A 306 -14.88 5.15 5.23
CA PHE A 306 -13.52 5.16 4.69
C PHE A 306 -13.40 4.21 3.50
N TYR A 307 -13.86 2.96 3.62
CA TYR A 307 -13.80 2.01 2.52
C TYR A 307 -14.49 2.55 1.27
N ILE A 308 -15.73 2.99 1.39
CA ILE A 308 -16.56 3.45 0.27
C ILE A 308 -15.95 4.71 -0.36
N ALA A 309 -15.42 5.64 0.43
CA ALA A 309 -14.75 6.84 -0.08
C ALA A 309 -13.43 6.56 -0.82
N HIS A 310 -12.82 5.40 -0.58
CA HIS A 310 -11.53 5.02 -1.17
C HIS A 310 -11.66 3.90 -2.22
N ASP A 311 -12.83 3.24 -2.34
CA ASP A 311 -13.12 2.21 -3.36
C ASP A 311 -13.50 2.83 -4.72
N ASN A 312 -12.54 3.54 -5.30
CA ASN A 312 -12.72 4.32 -6.52
C ASN A 312 -12.34 3.49 -7.75
N ASN A 313 -13.33 3.20 -8.62
CA ASN A 313 -13.18 2.30 -9.78
C ASN A 313 -13.57 3.00 -11.09
N ASP A 314 -13.09 4.22 -11.29
CA ASP A 314 -13.54 5.08 -12.39
C ASP A 314 -12.88 4.74 -13.73
N PHE A 315 -11.57 4.42 -13.72
CA PHE A 315 -10.77 4.16 -14.92
C PHE A 315 -10.08 2.80 -14.86
N HIS A 316 -10.28 1.99 -15.90
CA HIS A 316 -9.59 0.71 -16.06
C HIS A 316 -8.18 0.91 -16.63
N ALA A 317 -7.18 0.49 -15.87
CA ALA A 317 -5.76 0.57 -16.21
C ALA A 317 -5.04 -0.75 -15.82
N PRO A 318 -5.26 -1.85 -16.56
CA PRO A 318 -4.55 -3.09 -16.29
C PRO A 318 -3.07 -2.99 -16.68
N PRO A 319 -2.16 -3.66 -15.98
CA PRO A 319 -0.76 -3.69 -16.40
C PRO A 319 -0.58 -4.44 -17.72
N SER A 320 0.48 -4.07 -18.45
CA SER A 320 0.85 -4.74 -19.69
C SER A 320 1.22 -6.21 -19.46
N THR A 321 1.08 -7.03 -20.51
CA THR A 321 1.49 -8.44 -20.45
C THR A 321 2.98 -8.59 -20.15
N SER A 322 3.83 -7.73 -20.72
CA SER A 322 5.28 -7.76 -20.45
C SER A 322 5.59 -7.47 -18.99
N TYR A 323 4.92 -6.50 -18.38
CA TYR A 323 5.07 -6.22 -16.95
C TYR A 323 4.67 -7.43 -16.09
N LYS A 324 3.53 -8.07 -16.39
CA LYS A 324 3.07 -9.24 -15.64
C LYS A 324 4.10 -10.38 -15.69
N VAL A 325 4.66 -10.66 -16.87
CA VAL A 325 5.71 -11.67 -17.05
C VAL A 325 6.95 -11.35 -16.24
N SER A 326 7.44 -10.10 -16.30
CA SER A 326 8.62 -9.67 -15.53
C SER A 326 8.38 -9.72 -14.02
N LEU A 327 7.18 -9.30 -13.57
CA LEU A 327 6.79 -9.35 -12.16
C LEU A 327 6.72 -10.78 -11.64
N ASP A 328 6.06 -11.68 -12.38
CA ASP A 328 5.95 -13.08 -12.00
C ASP A 328 7.33 -13.76 -11.93
N ALA A 329 8.22 -13.45 -12.87
CA ALA A 329 9.60 -13.95 -12.86
C ALA A 329 10.39 -13.46 -11.63
N GLU A 330 10.29 -12.18 -11.28
CA GLU A 330 10.98 -11.61 -10.12
C GLU A 330 10.39 -12.13 -8.80
N ILE A 331 9.05 -12.23 -8.69
CA ILE A 331 8.36 -12.87 -7.55
C ILE A 331 8.84 -14.32 -7.38
N HIS A 332 8.94 -15.07 -8.48
CA HIS A 332 9.41 -16.45 -8.45
C HIS A 332 10.85 -16.55 -7.95
N SER A 333 11.74 -15.69 -8.47
CA SER A 333 13.15 -15.59 -8.05
C SER A 333 13.28 -15.30 -6.56
N ILE A 334 12.58 -14.27 -6.06
CA ILE A 334 12.61 -13.89 -4.63
C ILE A 334 12.09 -15.04 -3.76
N ARG A 335 10.96 -15.67 -4.13
CA ARG A 335 10.40 -16.80 -3.37
C ARG A 335 11.35 -17.99 -3.32
N GLN A 336 11.97 -18.35 -4.45
CA GLN A 336 12.93 -19.45 -4.47
C GLN A 336 14.11 -19.17 -3.54
N LYS A 337 14.71 -17.98 -3.65
CA LYS A 337 15.85 -17.61 -2.83
C LYS A 337 15.48 -17.53 -1.36
N ALA A 338 14.37 -16.86 -1.01
CA ALA A 338 13.89 -16.79 0.37
C ALA A 338 13.68 -18.18 0.96
N ARG A 339 13.02 -19.11 0.24
CA ARG A 339 12.79 -20.49 0.70
C ARG A 339 14.06 -21.26 1.04
N LEU A 340 15.15 -21.04 0.30
CA LEU A 340 16.45 -21.68 0.60
C LEU A 340 16.98 -21.26 1.99
N PHE A 341 16.65 -20.04 2.42
CA PHE A 341 16.99 -19.51 3.75
C PHE A 341 15.86 -19.73 4.78
N SER A 342 14.61 -19.94 4.35
CA SER A 342 13.45 -20.26 5.19
C SER A 342 13.31 -21.75 5.54
N ALA A 343 14.15 -22.64 5.04
CA ALA A 343 14.10 -24.08 5.39
C ALA A 343 14.34 -24.38 6.89
N GLN A 344 14.54 -23.34 7.71
CA GLN A 344 14.56 -23.37 9.18
C GLN A 344 13.37 -22.65 9.85
N ALA A 345 12.44 -22.04 9.12
CA ALA A 345 11.33 -21.28 9.69
C ALA A 345 10.07 -21.30 8.79
N ILE A 346 9.04 -21.97 9.30
CA ILE A 346 7.59 -21.78 9.06
C ILE A 346 6.90 -22.67 8.01
N GLY A 347 5.98 -23.46 8.56
CA GLY A 347 4.80 -23.98 7.88
C GLY A 347 3.69 -22.93 7.83
N THR A 348 3.13 -22.72 6.64
CA THR A 348 2.01 -21.82 6.41
C THR A 348 0.68 -22.54 6.65
N ASN A 349 -0.08 -22.08 7.64
CA ASN A 349 -1.53 -22.32 7.72
C ASN A 349 -2.26 -21.03 7.32
N LEU A 350 -2.59 -20.92 6.03
CA LEU A 350 -3.61 -20.01 5.53
C LEU A 350 -4.66 -20.84 4.81
N ARG A 351 -5.42 -21.62 5.58
CA ARG A 351 -6.69 -22.15 5.12
C ARG A 351 -7.75 -21.92 6.18
N ASP A 352 -8.92 -21.57 5.66
CA ASP A 352 -10.22 -21.57 6.31
C ASP A 352 -10.58 -20.37 7.20
N ALA A 353 -11.15 -19.36 6.55
CA ALA A 353 -12.30 -18.64 7.11
C ALA A 353 -13.50 -18.90 6.19
N THR A 354 -14.22 -19.98 6.47
CA THR A 354 -15.55 -20.26 5.91
C THR A 354 -16.49 -19.06 6.17
N SER A 355 -17.27 -18.73 5.15
CA SER A 355 -18.03 -17.50 4.93
C SER A 355 -18.88 -16.98 6.11
N THR A 356 -18.45 -15.85 6.69
CA THR A 356 -19.29 -14.87 7.42
C THR A 356 -19.14 -13.46 6.85
N TRP A 357 -18.56 -13.32 5.65
CA TRP A 357 -18.23 -12.04 5.04
C TRP A 357 -19.48 -11.24 4.70
N SER A 358 -19.59 -10.05 5.30
CA SER A 358 -20.48 -9.00 4.82
C SER A 358 -19.80 -8.13 3.76
N ILE A 359 -20.56 -7.27 3.09
CA ILE A 359 -20.07 -6.19 2.23
C ILE A 359 -20.51 -4.82 2.80
N PRO A 360 -19.70 -3.76 2.63
CA PRO A 360 -20.04 -2.42 3.08
C PRO A 360 -21.14 -1.88 2.19
N HIS A 361 -22.00 -1.04 2.75
CA HIS A 361 -23.13 -0.45 2.04
C HIS A 361 -23.17 1.06 2.31
N LEU A 362 -23.78 1.79 1.38
CA LEU A 362 -24.47 3.03 1.71
C LEU A 362 -25.95 2.70 1.86
N GLY A 363 -26.64 3.37 2.78
CA GLY A 363 -28.06 3.13 2.93
C GLY A 363 -28.59 3.61 4.27
N ASN A 364 -29.90 3.74 4.31
CA ASN A 364 -30.62 4.14 5.50
C ASN A 364 -31.98 3.43 5.51
N ILE A 365 -32.39 2.95 6.68
CA ILE A 365 -33.78 2.58 6.93
C ILE A 365 -34.53 3.86 7.27
N ASP A 366 -35.39 4.32 6.37
CA ASP A 366 -36.12 5.56 6.55
C ASP A 366 -37.29 5.36 7.52
N SER A 367 -38.04 4.27 7.36
CA SER A 367 -39.11 3.88 8.28
C SER A 367 -39.23 2.36 8.46
N ILE A 368 -39.72 1.99 9.65
CA ILE A 368 -40.15 0.63 9.98
C ILE A 368 -41.59 0.76 10.46
N GLU A 369 -42.52 0.15 9.75
CA GLU A 369 -43.94 0.16 10.08
C GLU A 369 -44.36 -1.22 10.57
N ASN A 370 -44.88 -1.27 11.78
CA ASN A 370 -45.30 -2.50 12.44
C ASN A 370 -46.82 -2.69 12.28
N GLY A 371 -47.26 -3.48 11.30
CA GLY A 371 -48.68 -3.80 11.10
C GLY A 371 -49.06 -5.16 11.69
N ASP A 372 -50.35 -5.45 11.86
CA ASP A 372 -50.87 -6.63 12.59
C ASP A 372 -50.41 -8.02 12.06
N ARG A 373 -49.92 -8.09 10.82
CA ARG A 373 -49.48 -9.34 10.17
C ARG A 373 -48.10 -9.26 9.52
N CYS A 374 -47.57 -8.06 9.30
CA CYS A 374 -46.31 -7.88 8.61
C CYS A 374 -45.58 -6.61 9.07
N ILE A 375 -44.26 -6.65 8.96
CA ILE A 375 -43.38 -5.51 9.17
C ILE A 375 -43.05 -4.96 7.78
N ARG A 376 -43.38 -3.69 7.53
CA ARG A 376 -42.99 -3.00 6.30
C ARG A 376 -41.74 -2.17 6.57
N LEU A 377 -40.70 -2.40 5.80
CA LEU A 377 -39.49 -1.58 5.77
C LEU A 377 -39.51 -0.69 4.54
N PHE A 378 -39.23 0.59 4.74
CA PHE A 378 -38.93 1.53 3.68
C PHE A 378 -37.54 2.12 3.90
N GLY A 379 -36.78 2.21 2.83
CA GLY A 379 -35.44 2.77 2.91
C GLY A 379 -34.74 2.71 1.56
N TRP A 380 -33.43 2.84 1.62
CA TRP A 380 -32.59 2.64 0.45
C TRP A 380 -31.29 1.97 0.87
N ALA A 381 -30.72 1.20 -0.05
CA ALA A 381 -29.42 0.59 0.15
C ALA A 381 -28.71 0.40 -1.17
N ALA A 382 -27.42 0.71 -1.17
CA ALA A 382 -26.45 0.38 -2.19
C ALA A 382 -25.43 -0.60 -1.59
N PRO A 383 -25.68 -1.93 -1.66
CA PRO A 383 -24.93 -2.96 -0.93
C PRO A 383 -23.46 -3.10 -1.26
N TRP A 384 -23.02 -2.55 -2.40
CA TRP A 384 -21.63 -2.47 -2.83
C TRP A 384 -21.51 -1.79 -4.19
N GLY A 385 -20.52 -0.90 -4.36
CA GLY A 385 -20.10 -0.39 -5.68
C GLY A 385 -21.27 0.11 -6.53
N SER A 386 -22.16 0.91 -5.94
CA SER A 386 -23.33 1.48 -6.62
C SER A 386 -24.27 0.43 -7.23
N ARG A 387 -24.36 -0.75 -6.64
CA ARG A 387 -25.34 -1.77 -7.04
C ARG A 387 -26.61 -1.65 -6.21
N VAL A 388 -27.72 -2.09 -6.77
CA VAL A 388 -29.00 -2.16 -6.05
C VAL A 388 -29.13 -3.44 -5.24
N ALA A 389 -29.79 -3.31 -4.09
CA ALA A 389 -30.21 -4.45 -3.29
C ALA A 389 -31.14 -5.37 -4.09
N GLN A 390 -30.88 -6.67 -4.00
CA GLN A 390 -31.72 -7.71 -4.59
C GLN A 390 -32.76 -8.22 -3.61
N SER A 391 -32.46 -8.12 -2.32
CA SER A 391 -33.36 -8.44 -1.22
C SER A 391 -32.80 -7.84 0.08
N LEU A 392 -33.43 -8.13 1.21
CA LEU A 392 -32.95 -7.83 2.55
C LEU A 392 -32.94 -9.12 3.39
N LYS A 393 -32.27 -9.06 4.53
CA LYS A 393 -32.50 -9.97 5.64
C LYS A 393 -32.55 -9.18 6.94
N MET A 394 -33.39 -9.62 7.86
CA MET A 394 -33.58 -9.00 9.15
C MET A 394 -33.44 -10.04 10.25
N ARG A 395 -32.82 -9.70 11.36
CA ARG A 395 -32.92 -10.47 12.60
C ARG A 395 -33.28 -9.56 13.76
N VAL A 396 -33.90 -10.15 14.76
CA VAL A 396 -34.38 -9.48 15.97
C VAL A 396 -33.71 -10.16 17.16
N ASP A 397 -33.12 -9.37 18.07
CA ASP A 397 -32.45 -9.82 19.29
C ASP A 397 -31.40 -10.93 19.07
N GLY A 398 -30.63 -10.79 17.98
CA GLY A 398 -29.59 -11.76 17.62
C GLY A 398 -30.11 -13.12 17.13
N GLY A 399 -31.43 -13.28 16.98
CA GLY A 399 -32.09 -14.48 16.47
C GLY A 399 -31.75 -14.83 15.01
N PRO A 400 -32.43 -15.84 14.43
CA PRO A 400 -32.16 -16.28 13.07
C PRO A 400 -32.49 -15.19 12.05
N TRP A 401 -31.76 -15.21 10.93
CA TRP A 401 -32.05 -14.34 9.79
C TRP A 401 -33.40 -14.70 9.16
N ARG A 402 -34.28 -13.71 9.05
CA ARG A 402 -35.53 -13.74 8.29
C ARG A 402 -35.34 -13.01 6.97
N TYR A 403 -36.13 -13.38 5.97
CA TYR A 403 -36.13 -12.80 4.63
C TYR A 403 -37.52 -12.24 4.32
N PRO A 404 -37.62 -11.17 3.51
CA PRO A 404 -38.91 -10.58 3.18
C PRO A 404 -39.73 -11.53 2.30
N GLN A 405 -41.05 -11.58 2.52
CA GLN A 405 -42.00 -12.22 1.62
C GLN A 405 -42.11 -11.47 0.29
N ALA A 406 -41.99 -10.15 0.33
CA ALA A 406 -42.01 -9.29 -0.84
C ALA A 406 -40.96 -8.19 -0.72
N PHE A 407 -40.25 -7.95 -1.82
CA PHE A 407 -39.23 -6.91 -1.93
C PHE A 407 -39.39 -6.22 -3.29
N SER A 408 -39.66 -4.91 -3.25
CA SER A 408 -39.81 -4.08 -4.44
C SER A 408 -38.79 -2.96 -4.40
N ARG A 409 -38.10 -2.70 -5.52
CA ARG A 409 -37.26 -1.52 -5.66
C ARG A 409 -38.11 -0.30 -5.99
N VAL A 410 -37.67 0.86 -5.52
CA VAL A 410 -38.30 2.15 -5.80
C VAL A 410 -37.25 3.19 -6.15
N ASP A 411 -37.64 4.12 -7.01
CA ASP A 411 -36.79 5.23 -7.41
C ASP A 411 -36.62 6.23 -6.25
N ARG A 412 -35.39 6.73 -6.08
CA ARG A 412 -34.95 7.63 -5.03
C ARG A 412 -34.07 8.74 -5.59
N THR A 413 -34.68 9.64 -6.36
CA THR A 413 -34.00 10.81 -6.94
C THR A 413 -33.35 11.70 -5.87
N ASP A 414 -33.97 11.77 -4.69
CA ASP A 414 -33.43 12.46 -3.51
C ASP A 414 -32.12 11.84 -3.01
N VAL A 415 -31.99 10.51 -3.07
CA VAL A 415 -30.74 9.80 -2.75
C VAL A 415 -29.69 10.09 -3.80
N VAL A 416 -30.04 10.02 -5.09
CA VAL A 416 -29.10 10.34 -6.19
C VAL A 416 -28.54 11.77 -6.05
N THR A 417 -29.34 12.71 -5.53
CA THR A 417 -28.90 14.10 -5.32
C THR A 417 -27.75 14.19 -4.31
N HIS A 418 -27.76 13.36 -3.26
CA HIS A 418 -26.74 13.35 -2.20
C HIS A 418 -25.67 12.27 -2.42
N HIS A 419 -25.97 11.26 -3.23
CA HIS A 419 -25.12 10.15 -3.60
C HIS A 419 -25.18 9.94 -5.12
N PRO A 420 -24.50 10.77 -5.93
CA PRO A 420 -24.65 10.78 -7.40
C PRO A 420 -24.27 9.47 -8.10
N LEU A 421 -23.46 8.63 -7.44
CA LEU A 421 -23.08 7.32 -7.95
C LEU A 421 -24.13 6.25 -7.66
N ALA A 422 -25.10 6.48 -6.77
CA ALA A 422 -26.15 5.50 -6.46
C ALA A 422 -27.15 5.41 -7.62
N PRO A 423 -27.54 4.19 -8.06
CA PRO A 423 -28.64 4.03 -9.00
C PRO A 423 -29.93 4.67 -8.48
N ASN A 424 -30.76 5.18 -9.40
CA ASN A 424 -32.03 5.77 -9.01
C ASN A 424 -32.92 4.75 -8.28
N ASP A 425 -32.91 3.48 -8.70
CA ASP A 425 -33.70 2.40 -8.11
C ASP A 425 -33.06 1.76 -6.86
N THR A 426 -32.28 2.52 -6.08
CA THR A 426 -31.67 2.05 -4.81
C THR A 426 -32.63 2.00 -3.64
N GLY A 427 -33.79 2.62 -3.76
CA GLY A 427 -34.85 2.52 -2.76
C GLY A 427 -35.46 1.14 -2.71
N PHE A 428 -36.06 0.80 -1.58
CA PHE A 428 -36.82 -0.43 -1.44
C PHE A 428 -38.06 -0.25 -0.55
N VAL A 429 -39.03 -1.12 -0.81
CA VAL A 429 -40.11 -1.48 0.10
C VAL A 429 -40.00 -2.98 0.34
N ALA A 430 -39.92 -3.41 1.59
CA ALA A 430 -39.83 -4.83 1.94
C ALA A 430 -40.86 -5.22 3.00
N TYR A 431 -41.45 -6.40 2.87
CA TYR A 431 -42.47 -6.92 3.79
C TYR A 431 -41.96 -8.21 4.44
N PHE A 432 -41.89 -8.24 5.76
CA PHE A 432 -41.51 -9.42 6.55
C PHE A 432 -42.71 -9.95 7.32
N ASP A 433 -42.81 -11.27 7.46
CA ASP A 433 -43.79 -11.87 8.36
C ASP A 433 -43.56 -11.47 9.80
N GLN A 434 -44.64 -11.09 10.47
CA GLN A 434 -44.61 -10.95 11.92
C GLN A 434 -44.69 -12.32 12.60
N HIS A 435 -43.69 -12.59 13.43
CA HIS A 435 -43.81 -13.43 14.62
C HIS A 435 -43.16 -12.67 15.79
N PRO A 436 -43.79 -12.66 16.98
CA PRO A 436 -43.44 -11.76 18.10
C PRO A 436 -41.95 -11.89 18.49
N PRO A 437 -41.32 -10.81 18.98
CA PRO A 437 -41.88 -9.88 19.98
C PRO A 437 -42.12 -8.45 19.45
N SER A 438 -42.70 -7.60 20.32
CA SER A 438 -42.83 -6.17 20.12
C SER A 438 -41.50 -5.57 19.65
N LEU A 439 -41.50 -4.88 18.51
CA LEU A 439 -40.31 -4.25 17.95
C LEU A 439 -39.79 -3.07 18.80
N ALA A 440 -40.59 -2.56 19.74
CA ALA A 440 -40.30 -1.33 20.47
C ALA A 440 -39.09 -1.40 21.40
N THR A 441 -38.73 -2.61 21.84
CA THR A 441 -37.56 -2.84 22.70
C THR A 441 -36.51 -3.75 22.06
N ALA A 442 -36.73 -4.16 20.82
CA ALA A 442 -35.93 -5.21 20.20
C ALA A 442 -34.73 -4.64 19.44
N ALA A 443 -33.58 -5.32 19.54
CA ALA A 443 -32.41 -5.03 18.73
C ALA A 443 -32.63 -5.59 17.31
N ILE A 444 -33.05 -4.72 16.40
CA ILE A 444 -33.27 -5.09 15.00
C ILE A 444 -31.97 -4.86 14.22
N GLU A 445 -31.55 -5.88 13.49
CA GLU A 445 -30.44 -5.79 12.54
C GLU A 445 -30.96 -6.10 11.15
N ILE A 446 -30.86 -5.13 10.24
CA ILE A 446 -31.27 -5.27 8.84
C ILE A 446 -30.02 -5.22 7.98
N ARG A 447 -29.90 -6.13 7.02
CA ARG A 447 -28.82 -6.15 6.02
C ARG A 447 -29.44 -6.24 4.64
N ALA A 448 -28.86 -5.54 3.67
CA ALA A 448 -29.22 -5.75 2.28
C ALA A 448 -28.50 -6.97 1.73
N ILE A 449 -29.07 -7.55 0.68
CA ILE A 449 -28.51 -8.70 -0.04
C ILE A 449 -28.18 -8.22 -1.44
N ALA A 450 -26.90 -8.26 -1.80
CA ALA A 450 -26.44 -8.00 -3.15
C ALA A 450 -26.69 -9.19 -4.08
N LYS A 451 -26.52 -8.95 -5.38
CA LYS A 451 -26.49 -10.00 -6.40
C LYS A 451 -25.45 -11.07 -6.03
N GLY A 452 -25.85 -12.34 -6.08
CA GLY A 452 -25.02 -13.47 -5.64
C GLY A 452 -25.16 -13.84 -4.16
N GLY A 453 -26.11 -13.25 -3.44
CA GLY A 453 -26.47 -13.67 -2.08
C GLY A 453 -25.58 -13.13 -0.95
N LEU A 454 -24.66 -12.21 -1.27
CA LEU A 454 -23.78 -11.58 -0.29
C LEU A 454 -24.55 -10.55 0.54
N ALA A 455 -24.50 -10.67 1.86
CA ALA A 455 -25.17 -9.75 2.77
C ALA A 455 -24.29 -8.55 3.11
N THR A 456 -24.90 -7.39 3.36
CA THR A 456 -24.16 -6.20 3.80
C THR A 456 -23.79 -6.26 5.27
N ASP A 457 -23.00 -5.30 5.74
CA ASP A 457 -23.03 -4.84 7.13
C ASP A 457 -24.44 -4.29 7.48
N PRO A 458 -24.79 -4.19 8.78
CA PRO A 458 -26.09 -3.68 9.20
C PRO A 458 -26.39 -2.29 8.64
N ILE A 459 -27.55 -2.13 8.02
CA ILE A 459 -28.04 -0.85 7.52
C ILE A 459 -28.34 0.07 8.69
N ALA A 460 -27.83 1.30 8.62
CA ALA A 460 -28.12 2.31 9.61
C ALA A 460 -29.64 2.60 9.66
N MET A 461 -30.19 2.70 10.86
CA MET A 461 -31.56 3.19 11.03
C MET A 461 -31.58 4.71 11.00
N GLY A 462 -32.53 5.29 10.28
CA GLY A 462 -32.78 6.72 10.27
C GLY A 462 -33.31 7.21 11.62
N LYS A 463 -33.21 8.53 11.85
CA LYS A 463 -33.78 9.16 13.05
C LYS A 463 -35.29 8.86 13.17
N TYR A 464 -36.03 9.00 12.07
CA TYR A 464 -37.46 8.73 12.01
C TYR A 464 -37.79 7.26 12.32
N ALA A 465 -37.10 6.30 11.68
CA ALA A 465 -37.22 4.89 12.00
C ALA A 465 -36.98 4.58 13.48
N ARG A 466 -35.98 5.20 14.12
CA ARG A 466 -35.71 5.02 15.56
C ARG A 466 -36.81 5.59 16.46
N GLU A 467 -37.40 6.72 16.08
CA GLU A 467 -38.42 7.41 16.86
C GLU A 467 -39.79 6.75 16.78
N HIS A 468 -40.08 6.02 15.70
CA HIS A 468 -41.37 5.33 15.47
C HIS A 468 -41.32 3.82 15.71
N LEU A 469 -40.17 3.32 16.17
CA LEU A 469 -40.08 1.98 16.76
C LEU A 469 -40.66 1.95 18.19
N LYS A 470 -40.55 3.06 18.94
CA LYS A 470 -41.12 3.21 20.30
C LYS A 470 -42.62 3.43 20.22
#